data_AF-A0AAB0A5E2-F1
#
_entry.id   AF-A0AAB0A5E2-F1
#
_cell.length_a   1.000
_cell.length_b   1.000
_cell.length_c   1.000
_cell.angle_alpha   90.00
_cell.angle_beta   90.00
_cell.angle_gamma   90.00
#
_symmetry.space_group_name_H-M   'P 1'
#
loop_
_entity.id
_entity.type
_entity.pdbx_description
1 polymer ?
#
loop_
_entity_poly.entity_id
_entity_poly.type
_entity_poly.pdbx_seq_one_letter_code
_entity_poly.pdbx_strand_id
1 'polypeptide(L)'
;MADGMENRTYVWNKQDLFRVDPARTDKLLALFEPGHCAYNLDRVHKQMEGEPTLAEMVDRATDIMSKNDKGFFMFVEGGRIDHGHHDTWGRLAIDETVQFSEAIELARKKFSEEDTLIVVTSDHSHSVSFSGYPSRTNDIFGTAGTASDGLPYMTLSYANGMGYYDHIDLETKGRKDVRKMDTTADYFRFPATLPVGSETHGGEDVAVYASGPWSHLFTGSYEQNTIPHMMAYALCVGDGLKACPATA
;
A
#
# COMPACT_ATOMS: atom_id res chain seq x y z
N MET A 1 -18.63 -26.59 -34.60
CA MET A 1 -17.81 -25.41 -34.25
C MET A 1 -18.39 -24.90 -32.95
N ALA A 2 -17.80 -25.31 -31.82
CA ALA A 2 -18.32 -24.93 -30.51
C ALA A 2 -17.90 -23.48 -30.27
N ASP A 3 -18.89 -22.60 -30.13
CA ASP A 3 -18.76 -21.26 -29.58
C ASP A 3 -18.10 -21.43 -28.19
N GLY A 4 -16.80 -21.18 -28.11
CA GLY A 4 -15.97 -21.56 -26.97
C GLY A 4 -16.29 -20.66 -25.78
N MET A 5 -17.19 -21.10 -24.89
CA MET A 5 -17.52 -20.37 -23.67
C MET A 5 -16.25 -20.06 -22.87
N GLU A 6 -15.99 -18.78 -22.67
CA GLU A 6 -14.94 -18.23 -21.81
C GLU A 6 -15.00 -18.89 -20.42
N ASN A 7 -13.88 -19.42 -19.93
CA ASN A 7 -13.83 -20.11 -18.65
C ASN A 7 -13.70 -19.12 -17.50
N ARG A 8 -14.76 -19.00 -16.70
CA ARG A 8 -14.88 -18.02 -15.62
C ARG A 8 -14.87 -18.72 -14.26
N THR A 9 -14.04 -18.23 -13.34
CA THR A 9 -13.87 -18.79 -12.00
C THR A 9 -14.14 -17.74 -10.93
N TYR A 10 -14.82 -18.14 -9.86
CA TYR A 10 -14.99 -17.35 -8.65
C TYR A 10 -14.38 -18.09 -7.46
N VAL A 11 -13.61 -17.38 -6.63
CA VAL A 11 -13.03 -17.90 -5.38
C VAL A 11 -13.16 -16.86 -4.27
N TRP A 12 -13.11 -17.32 -3.02
CA TRP A 12 -13.27 -16.45 -1.85
C TRP A 12 -12.33 -16.78 -0.70
N ASN A 13 -11.39 -17.70 -0.91
CA ASN A 13 -10.37 -18.02 0.08
C ASN A 13 -9.04 -18.36 -0.62
N LYS A 14 -7.96 -18.29 0.15
CA LYS A 14 -6.59 -18.55 -0.28
C LYS A 14 -6.41 -19.94 -0.91
N GLN A 15 -7.00 -20.97 -0.30
CA GLN A 15 -6.84 -22.33 -0.78
C GLN A 15 -7.42 -22.50 -2.19
N ASP A 16 -8.60 -21.94 -2.43
CA ASP A 16 -9.26 -22.01 -3.73
C ASP A 16 -8.56 -21.12 -4.77
N LEU A 17 -8.03 -19.94 -4.36
CA LEU A 17 -7.16 -19.13 -5.23
C LEU A 17 -5.97 -19.94 -5.75
N PHE A 18 -5.32 -20.72 -4.88
CA PHE A 18 -4.17 -21.56 -5.27
C PHE A 18 -4.54 -22.78 -6.10
N ARG A 19 -5.79 -23.22 -6.05
CA ARG A 19 -6.31 -24.30 -6.91
C ARG A 19 -6.73 -23.80 -8.30
N VAL A 20 -6.85 -22.49 -8.51
CA VAL A 20 -7.15 -21.92 -9.84
C VAL A 20 -6.04 -22.31 -10.80
N ASP A 21 -6.35 -23.08 -11.84
CA ASP A 21 -5.43 -23.37 -12.93
C ASP A 21 -5.32 -22.13 -13.84
N PRO A 22 -4.17 -21.41 -13.85
CA PRO A 22 -4.03 -20.19 -14.65
C PRO A 22 -4.11 -20.48 -16.14
N ALA A 23 -3.61 -21.63 -16.60
CA ALA A 23 -3.60 -22.02 -18.00
C ALA A 23 -5.01 -22.14 -18.57
N ARG A 24 -5.97 -22.57 -17.73
CA ARG A 24 -7.35 -22.84 -18.14
C ARG A 24 -8.35 -21.75 -17.77
N THR A 25 -7.99 -20.80 -16.92
CA THR A 25 -8.92 -19.76 -16.43
C THR A 25 -8.82 -18.49 -17.27
N ASP A 26 -9.89 -18.06 -17.93
CA ASP A 26 -9.89 -16.85 -18.76
C ASP A 26 -10.28 -15.60 -17.96
N LYS A 27 -11.19 -15.76 -16.99
CA LYS A 27 -11.61 -14.70 -16.07
C LYS A 27 -11.66 -15.22 -14.64
N LEU A 28 -11.12 -14.44 -13.70
CA LEU A 28 -11.15 -14.72 -12.27
C LEU A 28 -11.75 -13.54 -11.53
N LEU A 29 -12.74 -13.81 -10.68
CA LEU A 29 -13.16 -12.91 -9.61
C LEU A 29 -12.82 -13.56 -8.27
N ALA A 30 -11.98 -12.90 -7.48
CA ALA A 30 -11.59 -13.38 -6.16
C ALA A 30 -11.94 -12.33 -5.10
N LEU A 31 -12.83 -12.66 -4.17
CA LEU A 31 -13.28 -11.75 -3.10
C LEU A 31 -13.12 -12.46 -1.76
N PHE A 32 -12.12 -12.06 -0.97
CA PHE A 32 -11.71 -12.81 0.23
C PHE A 32 -12.43 -12.41 1.51
N GLU A 33 -12.94 -11.18 1.57
CA GLU A 33 -13.65 -10.64 2.72
C GLU A 33 -14.94 -9.94 2.29
N PRO A 34 -15.96 -9.81 3.17
CA PRO A 34 -17.19 -9.07 2.87
C PRO A 34 -16.98 -7.56 2.63
N GLY A 35 -15.86 -7.02 3.13
CA GLY A 35 -15.44 -5.63 2.98
C GLY A 35 -13.96 -5.55 2.64
N HIS A 36 -13.18 -4.85 3.46
CA HIS A 36 -11.73 -4.82 3.30
C HIS A 36 -11.09 -6.12 3.74
N CYS A 37 -10.05 -6.52 3.02
CA CYS A 37 -9.04 -7.49 3.44
C CYS A 37 -8.52 -7.18 4.86
N ALA A 38 -8.14 -8.22 5.60
CA ALA A 38 -7.56 -8.07 6.93
C ALA A 38 -6.22 -7.31 6.86
N TYR A 39 -5.78 -6.73 7.99
CA TYR A 39 -4.38 -6.31 8.08
C TYR A 39 -3.47 -7.53 8.07
N ASN A 40 -2.27 -7.40 7.53
CA ASN A 40 -1.28 -8.46 7.49
C ASN A 40 -0.82 -8.89 8.89
N LEU A 41 -0.62 -7.96 9.83
CA LEU A 41 -0.36 -8.34 11.23
C LEU A 41 -1.51 -9.14 11.84
N ASP A 42 -2.78 -8.85 11.51
CA ASP A 42 -3.88 -9.70 11.95
C ASP A 42 -3.77 -11.10 11.35
N ARG A 43 -3.50 -11.18 10.04
CA ARG A 43 -3.31 -12.45 9.34
C ARG A 43 -2.25 -13.31 10.00
N VAL A 44 -1.12 -12.70 10.38
CA VAL A 44 0.02 -13.38 11.03
C VAL A 44 -0.27 -13.70 12.49
N HIS A 45 -0.63 -12.71 13.32
CA HIS A 45 -0.75 -12.89 14.77
C HIS A 45 -2.05 -13.60 15.19
N LYS A 46 -3.13 -13.48 14.42
CA LYS A 46 -4.41 -14.18 14.66
C LYS A 46 -4.55 -15.45 13.83
N GLN A 47 -3.51 -15.84 13.08
CA GLN A 47 -3.47 -17.08 12.29
C GLN A 47 -4.64 -17.19 11.28
N MET A 48 -4.92 -16.10 10.56
CA MET A 48 -5.98 -16.08 9.54
C MET A 48 -5.44 -16.71 8.25
N GLU A 49 -5.59 -18.02 8.09
CA GLU A 49 -5.09 -18.76 6.91
C GLU A 49 -6.00 -18.65 5.67
N GLY A 50 -7.20 -18.09 5.83
CA GLY A 50 -8.21 -18.00 4.77
C GLY A 50 -7.93 -16.94 3.70
N GLU A 51 -7.06 -15.98 3.98
CA GLU A 51 -6.81 -14.82 3.13
C GLU A 51 -5.39 -14.84 2.53
N PRO A 52 -5.23 -14.63 1.20
CA PRO A 52 -3.91 -14.53 0.58
C PRO A 52 -3.25 -13.18 0.90
N THR A 53 -1.92 -13.13 0.85
CA THR A 53 -1.20 -11.86 0.87
C THR A 53 -1.40 -11.09 -0.44
N LEU A 54 -1.11 -9.78 -0.45
CA LEU A 54 -1.14 -8.98 -1.67
C LEU A 54 -0.19 -9.56 -2.74
N ALA A 55 1.00 -10.02 -2.34
CA ALA A 55 1.93 -10.69 -3.24
C ALA A 55 1.34 -11.99 -3.83
N GLU A 56 0.65 -12.81 -3.04
CA GLU A 56 -0.01 -14.03 -3.52
C GLU A 56 -1.16 -13.73 -4.51
N MET A 57 -1.91 -12.64 -4.28
CA MET A 57 -2.91 -12.15 -5.22
C MET A 57 -2.26 -11.70 -6.54
N VAL A 58 -1.15 -10.94 -6.45
CA VAL A 58 -0.39 -10.51 -7.62
C VAL A 58 0.15 -11.70 -8.39
N ASP A 59 0.72 -12.69 -7.72
CA ASP A 59 1.26 -13.91 -8.32
C ASP A 59 0.21 -14.61 -9.20
N ARG A 60 -0.97 -14.86 -8.64
CA ARG A 60 -2.04 -15.58 -9.34
C ARG A 60 -2.65 -14.76 -10.48
N ALA A 61 -2.91 -13.48 -10.26
CA ALA A 61 -3.49 -12.61 -11.28
C ALA A 61 -2.54 -12.48 -12.49
N THR A 62 -1.25 -12.30 -12.21
CA THR A 62 -0.23 -12.18 -13.26
C THR A 62 -0.05 -13.48 -14.06
N ASP A 63 -0.14 -14.66 -13.45
CA ASP A 63 -0.10 -15.95 -14.19
C ASP A 63 -1.25 -16.09 -15.19
N ILE A 64 -2.44 -15.60 -14.83
CA ILE A 64 -3.61 -15.63 -15.72
C ILE A 64 -3.45 -14.60 -16.85
N MET A 65 -3.03 -13.37 -16.51
CA MET A 65 -2.95 -12.25 -17.44
C MET A 65 -1.81 -12.40 -18.45
N SER A 66 -0.71 -13.06 -18.06
CA SER A 66 0.46 -13.30 -18.92
C SER A 66 0.18 -14.23 -20.11
N LYS A 67 -1.00 -14.86 -20.17
CA LYS A 67 -1.45 -15.63 -21.33
C LYS A 67 -1.76 -14.75 -22.55
N ASN A 68 -2.02 -13.45 -22.34
CA ASN A 68 -2.27 -12.52 -23.43
C ASN A 68 -0.95 -12.08 -24.07
N ASP A 69 -0.69 -12.52 -25.29
CA ASP A 69 0.50 -12.18 -26.08
C ASP A 69 0.59 -10.68 -26.43
N LYS A 70 -0.53 -9.95 -26.34
CA LYS A 70 -0.58 -8.49 -26.49
C LYS A 70 -0.22 -7.72 -25.21
N GLY A 71 0.14 -8.42 -24.14
CA GLY A 71 0.43 -7.82 -22.84
C GLY A 71 -0.83 -7.53 -22.00
N PHE A 72 -0.64 -6.88 -20.86
CA PHE A 72 -1.72 -6.57 -19.93
C PHE A 72 -1.44 -5.28 -19.15
N PHE A 73 -2.50 -4.72 -18.56
CA PHE A 73 -2.40 -3.67 -17.55
C PHE A 73 -2.87 -4.25 -16.22
N MET A 74 -2.13 -3.97 -15.14
CA MET A 74 -2.49 -4.40 -13.81
C MET A 74 -2.40 -3.22 -12.84
N PHE A 75 -3.44 -3.08 -12.01
CA PHE A 75 -3.48 -2.16 -10.88
C PHE A 75 -3.36 -2.98 -9.59
N VAL A 76 -2.46 -2.56 -8.69
CA VAL A 76 -2.20 -3.20 -7.41
C VAL A 76 -2.19 -2.12 -6.35
N GLU A 77 -2.96 -2.31 -5.28
CA GLU A 77 -3.17 -1.30 -4.26
C GLU A 77 -2.82 -1.86 -2.88
N GLY A 78 -1.95 -1.17 -2.15
CA GLY A 78 -1.73 -1.37 -0.72
C GLY A 78 -2.77 -0.62 0.12
N GLY A 79 -4.07 -0.81 -0.16
CA GLY A 79 -5.12 0.11 0.31
C GLY A 79 -5.34 0.16 1.83
N ARG A 80 -4.77 -0.77 2.59
CA ARG A 80 -4.85 -0.77 4.06
C ARG A 80 -3.80 0.13 4.72
N ILE A 81 -2.83 0.64 3.97
CA ILE A 81 -1.87 1.66 4.46
C ILE A 81 -2.64 2.89 4.96
N ASP A 82 -3.56 3.39 4.13
CA ASP A 82 -4.43 4.53 4.42
C ASP A 82 -5.29 4.32 5.67
N HIS A 83 -6.00 3.19 5.73
CA HIS A 83 -6.81 2.83 6.89
C HIS A 83 -6.00 2.78 8.20
N GLY A 84 -4.77 2.25 8.15
CA GLY A 84 -3.88 2.24 9.31
C GLY A 84 -3.52 3.65 9.77
N HIS A 85 -3.28 4.57 8.85
CA HIS A 85 -3.01 5.97 9.17
C HIS A 85 -4.23 6.71 9.71
N HIS A 86 -5.41 6.53 9.11
CA HIS A 86 -6.67 7.11 9.58
C HIS A 86 -6.96 6.80 11.05
N ASP A 87 -6.64 5.59 11.50
CA ASP A 87 -6.81 5.15 12.89
C ASP A 87 -5.62 5.50 13.79
N THR A 88 -4.58 6.16 13.26
CA THR A 88 -3.28 6.44 13.87
C THR A 88 -2.50 5.18 14.29
N TRP A 89 -2.80 4.03 13.69
CA TRP A 89 -2.09 2.77 13.88
C TRP A 89 -0.85 2.68 13.00
N GLY A 90 0.15 3.51 13.30
CA GLY A 90 1.39 3.59 12.50
C GLY A 90 2.10 2.25 12.31
N ARG A 91 1.94 1.29 13.23
CA ARG A 91 2.47 -0.06 13.09
C ARG A 91 1.80 -0.84 11.95
N LEU A 92 0.47 -0.81 11.90
CA LEU A 92 -0.29 -1.47 10.84
C LEU A 92 -0.02 -0.78 9.50
N ALA A 93 -0.01 0.55 9.44
CA ALA A 93 0.27 1.28 8.20
C ALA A 93 1.66 0.94 7.62
N ILE A 94 2.69 0.87 8.46
CA ILE A 94 4.05 0.50 8.02
C ILE A 94 4.13 -0.96 7.61
N ASP A 95 3.48 -1.89 8.32
CA ASP A 95 3.44 -3.30 7.94
C ASP A 95 2.71 -3.52 6.60
N GLU A 96 1.60 -2.84 6.35
CA GLU A 96 0.92 -2.84 5.04
C GLU A 96 1.79 -2.26 3.93
N THR A 97 2.60 -1.24 4.25
CA THR A 97 3.58 -0.68 3.30
C THR A 97 4.65 -1.72 2.95
N VAL A 98 5.09 -2.53 3.91
CA VAL A 98 6.00 -3.65 3.66
C VAL A 98 5.33 -4.71 2.76
N GLN A 99 4.08 -5.07 3.02
CA GLN A 99 3.34 -6.00 2.14
C GLN A 99 3.18 -5.48 0.70
N PHE A 100 2.94 -4.18 0.53
CA PHE A 100 2.92 -3.58 -0.79
C PHE A 100 4.31 -3.64 -1.47
N SER A 101 5.37 -3.39 -0.71
CA SER A 101 6.75 -3.54 -1.19
C SER A 101 7.07 -4.98 -1.62
N GLU A 102 6.60 -5.99 -0.88
CA GLU A 102 6.76 -7.40 -1.25
C GLU A 102 6.04 -7.76 -2.55
N ALA A 103 4.85 -7.20 -2.78
CA ALA A 103 4.11 -7.38 -4.03
C ALA A 103 4.83 -6.73 -5.23
N ILE A 104 5.42 -5.54 -5.03
CA ILE A 104 6.26 -4.88 -6.05
C ILE A 104 7.52 -5.71 -6.33
N GLU A 105 8.20 -6.21 -5.29
CA GLU A 105 9.39 -7.03 -5.45
C GLU A 105 9.09 -8.32 -6.21
N LEU A 106 7.96 -8.97 -5.92
CA LEU A 106 7.49 -10.13 -6.68
C LEU A 106 7.28 -9.78 -8.15
N ALA A 107 6.58 -8.68 -8.46
CA ALA A 107 6.35 -8.26 -9.85
C ALA A 107 7.68 -8.03 -10.59
N ARG A 108 8.65 -7.36 -9.96
CA ARG A 108 10.00 -7.16 -10.52
C ARG A 108 10.80 -8.45 -10.73
N LYS A 109 10.52 -9.50 -9.95
CA LYS A 109 11.12 -10.83 -10.15
C LYS A 109 10.45 -11.61 -11.28
N LYS A 110 9.14 -11.43 -11.49
CA LYS A 110 8.37 -12.16 -12.51
C LYS A 110 8.50 -11.55 -13.90
N PHE A 111 8.70 -10.24 -14.00
CA PHE A 111 8.63 -9.50 -15.26
C PHE A 111 9.94 -8.79 -15.61
N SER A 112 10.27 -8.78 -16.90
CA SER A 112 11.48 -8.13 -17.42
C SER A 112 11.29 -6.62 -17.48
N GLU A 113 12.30 -5.85 -17.08
CA GLU A 113 12.31 -4.40 -17.31
C GLU A 113 12.49 -4.03 -18.80
N GLU A 114 12.72 -5.01 -19.70
CA GLU A 114 12.80 -4.75 -21.14
C GLU A 114 11.42 -4.52 -21.79
N ASP A 115 10.36 -5.11 -21.24
CA ASP A 115 9.00 -5.08 -21.82
C ASP A 115 7.90 -4.68 -20.82
N THR A 116 8.24 -4.54 -19.54
CA THR A 116 7.28 -4.22 -18.48
C THR A 116 7.61 -2.89 -17.81
N LEU A 117 6.69 -1.92 -17.93
CA LEU A 117 6.74 -0.66 -17.17
C LEU A 117 6.02 -0.86 -15.83
N ILE A 118 6.78 -0.75 -14.73
CA ILE A 118 6.23 -0.75 -13.37
C ILE A 118 6.29 0.68 -12.85
N VAL A 119 5.14 1.21 -12.40
CA VAL A 119 5.02 2.54 -11.78
C VAL A 119 4.43 2.36 -10.39
N VAL A 120 5.08 2.94 -9.39
CA VAL A 120 4.66 2.92 -7.98
C VAL A 120 4.48 4.37 -7.53
N THR A 121 3.33 4.68 -6.95
CA THR A 121 3.03 6.01 -6.41
C THR A 121 2.00 5.89 -5.28
N SER A 122 1.62 7.03 -4.71
CA SER A 122 0.49 7.16 -3.80
C SER A 122 -0.58 8.04 -4.45
N ASP A 123 -1.83 7.87 -4.03
CA ASP A 123 -2.92 8.78 -4.36
C ASP A 123 -2.86 10.08 -3.53
N HIS A 124 -2.45 9.98 -2.28
CA HIS A 124 -2.10 11.11 -1.39
C HIS A 124 -1.16 10.66 -0.25
N SER A 125 -0.80 11.57 0.65
CA SER A 125 -0.02 11.26 1.86
C SER A 125 -0.94 11.22 3.11
N HIS A 126 -0.34 11.20 4.30
CA HIS A 126 -0.98 11.38 5.61
C HIS A 126 -0.23 12.40 6.45
N SER A 127 -0.86 12.90 7.51
CA SER A 127 -0.25 13.82 8.48
C SER A 127 0.74 13.14 9.45
N VAL A 128 1.32 12.01 9.03
CA VAL A 128 2.32 11.26 9.78
C VAL A 128 3.68 11.97 9.72
N SER A 129 4.45 11.90 10.80
CA SER A 129 5.78 12.48 10.89
C SER A 129 6.74 11.56 11.64
N PHE A 130 7.96 11.48 11.11
CA PHE A 130 9.06 10.72 11.68
C PHE A 130 10.04 11.69 12.36
N SER A 131 9.83 11.91 13.65
CA SER A 131 10.52 12.89 14.49
C SER A 131 11.90 12.43 14.95
N GLY A 132 12.82 13.40 15.08
CA GLY A 132 14.21 13.20 15.47
C GLY A 132 14.49 13.46 16.96
N TYR A 133 15.56 12.94 17.56
CA TYR A 133 16.74 12.34 16.91
C TYR A 133 17.06 10.93 17.46
N PRO A 134 16.33 9.87 17.04
CA PRO A 134 16.61 8.52 17.49
C PRO A 134 17.98 8.02 17.00
N SER A 135 18.56 7.04 17.70
CA SER A 135 19.78 6.38 17.24
C SER A 135 19.51 5.51 16.00
N ARG A 136 20.55 5.21 15.20
CA ARG A 136 20.42 4.47 13.94
C ARG A 136 19.75 3.09 14.07
N THR A 137 19.87 2.43 15.22
CA THR A 137 19.31 1.10 15.48
C THR A 137 18.05 1.14 16.33
N ASN A 138 17.51 2.34 16.59
CA ASN A 138 16.28 2.48 17.34
C ASN A 138 15.12 1.91 16.54
N ASP A 139 14.20 1.23 17.23
CA ASP A 139 12.93 0.82 16.63
C ASP A 139 12.17 2.08 16.14
N ILE A 140 11.66 2.04 14.91
CA ILE A 140 10.87 3.13 14.32
C ILE A 140 9.60 3.43 15.13
N PHE A 141 9.12 2.45 15.90
CA PHE A 141 7.99 2.57 16.80
C PHE A 141 8.38 2.95 18.23
N GLY A 142 9.68 3.12 18.50
CA GLY A 142 10.21 3.52 19.79
C GLY A 142 10.20 5.03 20.02
N THR A 143 10.72 5.44 21.18
CA THR A 143 10.90 6.85 21.55
C THR A 143 12.12 7.45 20.86
N ALA A 144 12.04 8.72 20.47
CA ALA A 144 13.12 9.48 19.81
C ALA A 144 13.91 10.40 20.75
N GLY A 145 13.36 10.73 21.93
CA GLY A 145 14.01 11.63 22.88
C GLY A 145 13.09 12.02 24.05
N THR A 146 13.51 13.02 24.82
CA THR A 146 12.72 13.63 25.90
C THR A 146 12.39 15.08 25.54
N ALA A 147 11.12 15.47 25.66
CA ALA A 147 10.66 16.81 25.35
C ALA A 147 10.85 17.77 26.54
N SER A 148 10.51 19.05 26.36
CA SER A 148 10.65 20.10 27.38
C SER A 148 9.77 19.91 28.62
N ASP A 149 8.74 19.07 28.52
CA ASP A 149 7.87 18.63 29.63
C ASP A 149 8.50 17.50 30.47
N GLY A 150 9.70 17.04 30.12
CA GLY A 150 10.39 15.94 30.79
C GLY A 150 9.85 14.55 30.42
N LEU A 151 8.92 14.45 29.47
CA LEU A 151 8.33 13.20 29.02
C LEU A 151 8.94 12.73 27.69
N PRO A 152 9.07 11.42 27.46
CA PRO A 152 9.57 10.90 26.20
C PRO A 152 8.55 11.08 25.06
N TYR A 153 9.02 11.41 23.85
CA TYR A 153 8.20 11.46 22.65
C TYR A 153 8.58 10.33 21.68
N MET A 154 7.60 9.86 20.91
CA MET A 154 7.76 8.77 19.96
C MET A 154 8.41 9.26 18.66
N THR A 155 9.14 8.37 17.99
CA THR A 155 9.69 8.64 16.65
C THR A 155 8.55 8.91 15.68
N LEU A 156 7.50 8.09 15.70
CA LEU A 156 6.32 8.29 14.86
C LEU A 156 5.23 9.05 15.62
N SER A 157 4.62 10.03 14.97
CA SER A 157 3.49 10.81 15.48
C SER A 157 2.65 11.37 14.34
N TYR A 158 1.44 11.84 14.63
CA TYR A 158 0.54 12.45 13.66
C TYR A 158 0.21 13.90 14.03
N ALA A 159 -0.13 14.72 13.04
CA ALA A 159 -0.62 16.07 13.30
C ALA A 159 -2.00 16.03 13.98
N ASN A 160 -2.86 15.09 13.61
CA ASN A 160 -4.19 14.93 14.15
C ASN A 160 -4.60 13.45 14.20
N GLY A 161 -5.67 13.12 14.92
CA GLY A 161 -6.23 11.76 14.94
C GLY A 161 -6.63 11.29 16.33
N MET A 162 -7.16 10.06 16.38
CA MET A 162 -7.65 9.45 17.62
C MET A 162 -6.55 9.19 18.65
N GLY A 163 -5.29 9.09 18.22
CA GLY A 163 -4.14 9.03 19.10
C GLY A 163 -4.05 10.18 20.11
N TYR A 164 -4.69 11.33 19.84
CA TYR A 164 -4.78 12.44 20.79
C TYR A 164 -5.38 12.00 22.13
N TYR A 165 -6.48 11.26 22.11
CA TYR A 165 -7.21 10.88 23.33
C TYR A 165 -6.43 9.87 24.19
N ASP A 166 -5.58 9.07 23.54
CA ASP A 166 -4.74 8.10 24.22
C ASP A 166 -3.50 8.77 24.85
N HIS A 167 -3.08 9.93 24.32
CA HIS A 167 -1.81 10.58 24.67
C HIS A 167 -1.92 11.91 25.40
N ILE A 168 -3.10 12.52 25.45
CA ILE A 168 -3.36 13.77 26.18
C ILE A 168 -4.33 13.50 27.32
N ASP A 169 -3.99 14.03 28.49
CA ASP A 169 -4.88 14.08 29.65
C ASP A 169 -5.85 15.25 29.46
N LEU A 170 -7.15 14.98 29.36
CA LEU A 170 -8.14 16.00 28.99
C LEU A 170 -8.42 17.00 30.11
N GLU A 171 -8.08 16.68 31.37
CA GLU A 171 -8.29 17.57 32.51
C GLU A 171 -7.12 18.55 32.63
N THR A 172 -5.90 18.03 32.64
CA THR A 172 -4.67 18.81 32.81
C THR A 172 -4.17 19.42 31.50
N LYS A 173 -4.64 18.90 30.36
CA LYS A 173 -4.14 19.19 29.00
C LYS A 173 -2.67 18.83 28.80
N GLY A 174 -2.11 18.01 29.70
CA GLY A 174 -0.74 17.53 29.63
C GLY A 174 -0.60 16.26 28.80
N ARG A 175 0.61 16.02 28.28
CA ARG A 175 0.95 14.73 27.66
C ARG A 175 1.00 13.62 28.71
N LYS A 176 0.51 12.45 28.33
CA LYS A 176 0.67 11.20 29.09
C LYS A 176 2.06 10.60 28.80
N ASP A 177 2.60 9.92 29.79
CA ASP A 177 3.90 9.27 29.69
C ASP A 177 3.80 7.94 28.93
N VAL A 178 4.31 7.90 27.70
CA VAL A 178 4.27 6.70 26.84
C VAL A 178 5.01 5.50 27.42
N ARG A 179 5.92 5.68 28.39
CA ARG A 179 6.58 4.56 29.10
C ARG A 179 5.62 3.73 29.94
N LYS A 180 4.42 4.26 30.22
CA LYS A 180 3.36 3.59 30.98
C LYS A 180 2.33 2.91 30.07
N MET A 181 2.55 2.91 28.76
CA MET A 181 1.66 2.34 27.77
C MET A 181 2.27 1.07 27.18
N ASP A 182 1.44 0.17 26.68
CA ASP A 182 1.89 -0.93 25.85
C ASP A 182 2.09 -0.46 24.41
N THR A 183 3.28 0.05 24.11
CA THR A 183 3.67 0.50 22.77
C THR A 183 3.97 -0.65 21.80
N THR A 184 3.90 -1.90 22.27
CA THR A 184 4.17 -3.10 21.45
C THR A 184 2.91 -3.68 20.81
N ALA A 185 1.73 -3.31 21.29
CA ALA A 185 0.45 -3.74 20.71
C ALA A 185 0.32 -3.35 19.23
N ASP A 186 -0.27 -4.24 18.43
CA ASP A 186 -0.52 -4.03 16.99
C ASP A 186 -1.34 -2.77 16.72
N TYR A 187 -2.38 -2.59 17.54
CA TYR A 187 -3.36 -1.50 17.48
C TYR A 187 -3.01 -0.32 18.40
N PHE A 188 -1.73 -0.19 18.79
CA PHE A 188 -1.27 1.00 19.50
C PHE A 188 -1.46 2.23 18.60
N ARG A 189 -2.30 3.18 19.04
CA ARG A 189 -2.43 4.47 18.39
C ARG A 189 -1.21 5.31 18.71
N PHE A 190 -0.57 5.91 17.72
CA PHE A 190 0.58 6.77 17.94
C PHE A 190 0.13 8.19 18.35
N PRO A 191 1.00 8.96 19.03
CA PRO A 191 0.65 10.29 19.50
C PRO A 191 0.14 11.19 18.37
N ALA A 192 -0.94 11.93 18.64
CA ALA A 192 -1.47 12.94 17.72
C ALA A 192 -1.68 14.28 18.44
N THR A 193 -1.59 15.39 17.71
CA THR A 193 -1.63 16.75 18.31
C THR A 193 -3.03 17.34 18.38
N LEU A 194 -3.87 17.10 17.37
CA LEU A 194 -5.25 17.61 17.32
C LEU A 194 -6.28 16.47 17.39
N PRO A 195 -7.35 16.62 18.19
CA PRO A 195 -8.39 15.61 18.32
C PRO A 195 -9.33 15.61 17.11
N VAL A 196 -9.27 14.56 16.30
CA VAL A 196 -10.26 14.26 15.26
C VAL A 196 -10.60 12.77 15.29
N GLY A 197 -11.81 12.43 14.82
CA GLY A 197 -12.32 11.05 14.84
C GLY A 197 -11.61 10.09 13.87
N SER A 198 -10.94 10.65 12.87
CA SER A 198 -10.14 9.96 11.87
C SER A 198 -9.05 10.94 11.43
N GLU A 199 -7.81 10.48 11.43
CA GLU A 199 -6.67 11.27 10.98
C GLU A 199 -6.86 11.72 9.52
N THR A 200 -6.33 12.89 9.15
CA THR A 200 -6.53 13.47 7.82
C THR A 200 -5.40 13.13 6.85
N HIS A 201 -5.71 12.99 5.56
CA HIS A 201 -4.69 12.92 4.51
C HIS A 201 -3.71 14.11 4.57
N GLY A 202 -2.50 13.86 4.08
CA GLY A 202 -1.45 14.84 3.83
C GLY A 202 -1.59 15.43 2.44
N GLY A 203 -1.29 16.72 2.31
CA GLY A 203 -1.40 17.48 1.06
C GLY A 203 -0.06 17.80 0.40
N GLU A 204 1.02 17.26 0.93
CA GLU A 204 2.35 17.35 0.33
C GLU A 204 2.50 16.42 -0.88
N ASP A 205 3.45 16.75 -1.76
CA ASP A 205 3.77 15.95 -2.93
C ASP A 205 4.17 14.52 -2.54
N VAL A 206 3.62 13.54 -3.27
CA VAL A 206 3.96 12.12 -3.12
C VAL A 206 4.93 11.67 -4.21
N ALA A 207 5.73 10.67 -3.87
CA ALA A 207 6.72 10.14 -4.80
C ALA A 207 6.09 9.31 -5.93
N VAL A 208 6.76 9.29 -7.07
CA VAL A 208 6.51 8.36 -8.17
C VAL A 208 7.83 7.67 -8.49
N TYR A 209 7.82 6.34 -8.47
CA TYR A 209 8.94 5.49 -8.86
C TYR A 209 8.56 4.75 -10.13
N ALA A 210 9.47 4.65 -11.09
CA ALA A 210 9.23 3.93 -12.33
C ALA A 210 10.45 3.11 -12.76
N SER A 211 10.21 1.93 -13.32
CA SER A 211 11.22 1.07 -13.95
C SER A 211 10.68 0.45 -15.23
N GLY A 212 11.55 0.21 -16.22
CA GLY A 212 11.20 -0.40 -17.50
C GLY A 212 11.02 0.60 -18.65
N PRO A 213 10.33 0.22 -19.75
CA PRO A 213 10.21 1.05 -20.94
C PRO A 213 9.60 2.42 -20.64
N TRP A 214 10.23 3.48 -21.13
CA TRP A 214 9.80 4.88 -20.92
C TRP A 214 9.78 5.37 -19.46
N SER A 215 10.38 4.64 -18.52
CA SER A 215 10.52 5.09 -17.12
C SER A 215 11.22 6.45 -16.96
N HIS A 216 12.08 6.84 -17.91
CA HIS A 216 12.74 8.16 -17.93
C HIS A 216 11.77 9.35 -18.08
N LEU A 217 10.49 9.12 -18.41
CA LEU A 217 9.46 10.17 -18.43
C LEU A 217 9.05 10.60 -17.01
N PHE A 218 9.21 9.73 -16.02
CA PHE A 218 8.80 9.97 -14.63
C PHE A 218 9.89 10.70 -13.86
N THR A 219 10.20 11.94 -14.26
CA THR A 219 11.24 12.77 -13.64
C THR A 219 10.72 14.18 -13.32
N GLY A 220 11.34 14.83 -12.33
CA GLY A 220 10.93 16.18 -11.90
C GLY A 220 9.63 16.19 -11.07
N SER A 221 8.90 17.29 -11.15
CA SER A 221 7.60 17.50 -10.50
C SER A 221 6.52 17.69 -11.56
N TYR A 222 5.40 17.01 -11.41
CA TYR A 222 4.28 17.05 -12.34
C TYR A 222 2.97 16.76 -11.63
N GLU A 223 1.87 17.17 -12.25
CA GLU A 223 0.53 16.93 -11.74
C GLU A 223 0.21 15.42 -11.75
N GLN A 224 -0.43 14.92 -10.71
CA GLN A 224 -0.73 13.48 -10.58
C GLN A 224 -1.52 12.92 -11.79
N ASN A 225 -2.38 13.73 -12.40
CA ASN A 225 -3.16 13.32 -13.56
C ASN A 225 -2.30 13.03 -14.81
N THR A 226 -1.01 13.38 -14.83
CA THR A 226 -0.11 13.06 -15.96
C THR A 226 0.36 11.62 -15.95
N ILE A 227 0.35 10.94 -14.79
CA ILE A 227 0.80 9.54 -14.64
C ILE A 227 0.10 8.60 -15.65
N PRO A 228 -1.25 8.54 -15.75
CA PRO A 228 -1.91 7.68 -16.73
C PRO A 228 -1.61 8.08 -18.19
N HIS A 229 -1.34 9.36 -18.48
CA HIS A 229 -0.96 9.79 -19.83
C HIS A 229 0.43 9.27 -20.21
N MET A 230 1.40 9.33 -19.29
CA MET A 230 2.75 8.78 -19.52
C MET A 230 2.70 7.26 -19.71
N MET A 231 1.90 6.56 -18.90
CA MET A 231 1.67 5.12 -19.05
C MET A 231 1.00 4.79 -20.39
N ALA A 232 -0.05 5.51 -20.76
CA ALA A 232 -0.76 5.31 -22.04
C ALA A 232 0.14 5.57 -23.26
N TYR A 233 1.00 6.60 -23.18
CA TYR A 233 2.01 6.89 -24.19
C TYR A 233 2.97 5.69 -24.36
N ALA A 234 3.50 5.16 -23.26
CA ALA A 234 4.41 4.01 -23.27
C ALA A 234 3.75 2.72 -23.78
N LEU A 235 2.49 2.49 -23.40
CA LEU A 235 1.69 1.32 -23.78
C LEU A 235 1.04 1.44 -25.16
N CYS A 236 1.14 2.58 -25.84
CA CYS A 236 0.50 2.81 -27.14
C CYS A 236 -1.03 2.73 -27.16
N VAL A 237 -1.68 3.05 -26.05
CA VAL A 237 -3.14 2.97 -25.89
C VAL A 237 -3.78 4.36 -25.79
N GLY A 238 -5.10 4.43 -26.00
CA GLY A 238 -5.87 5.67 -25.94
C GLY A 238 -5.76 6.56 -27.18
N ASP A 239 -6.30 7.78 -27.09
CA ASP A 239 -6.39 8.75 -28.20
C ASP A 239 -5.33 9.87 -28.11
N GLY A 240 -4.43 9.80 -27.12
CA GLY A 240 -3.35 10.76 -26.93
C GLY A 240 -2.11 10.49 -27.78
N LEU A 241 -1.00 11.16 -27.42
CA LEU A 241 0.32 10.87 -27.98
C LEU A 241 0.74 9.43 -27.64
N LYS A 242 1.46 8.78 -28.56
CA LYS A 242 1.91 7.38 -28.45
C LYS A 242 3.40 7.25 -28.78
N ALA A 243 4.07 6.31 -28.11
CA ALA A 243 5.45 5.96 -28.38
C ALA A 243 5.67 5.23 -29.72
N CYS A 244 4.68 4.44 -30.13
CA CYS A 244 4.69 3.71 -31.40
C CYS A 244 4.28 4.62 -32.55
N PRO A 245 4.71 4.28 -33.79
CA PRO A 245 4.25 4.96 -34.98
C PRO A 245 2.73 4.95 -35.07
N ALA A 246 2.14 6.03 -35.56
CA ALA A 246 0.77 5.98 -36.06
C ALA A 246 0.72 4.87 -37.11
N THR A 247 -0.15 3.88 -36.92
CA THR A 247 -0.41 2.86 -37.94
C THR A 247 -0.78 3.58 -39.24
N ALA A 248 0.04 3.41 -40.27
CA ALA A 248 -0.23 3.92 -41.62
C ALA A 248 -1.47 3.24 -42.23
#